data_AF-A0A445D187-F1
#
_entry.id   AF-A0A445D187-F1
#
_cell.length_a   1.000
_cell.length_b   1.000
_cell.length_c   1.000
_cell.angle_alpha   90.00
_cell.angle_beta   90.00
_cell.angle_gamma   90.00
#
_symmetry.space_group_name_H-M   'P 1'
#
loop_
_entity.id
_entity.type
_entity.pdbx_description
1 polymer ?
#
loop_
_entity_poly.entity_id
_entity_poly.type
_entity_poly.pdbx_seq_one_letter_code
_entity_poly.pdbx_strand_id
1 'polypeptide(L)' 'MEFKKVPEMMLNSGKKMPIIGLRTATVLFHPMKNSLQFWLKPLEHFGTTAIYGTEEAIRKAVPKALEDSMSQNI' A
#
# COMPACT_ATOMS: atom_id res chain seq x y z
N MET A 1 1.56 20.24 5.12
CA MET A 1 0.23 19.63 5.29
C MET A 1 0.40 18.44 6.22
N GLU A 2 -0.27 18.42 7.36
CA GLU A 2 -0.25 17.22 8.22
C GLU A 2 -0.99 16.09 7.50
N PHE A 3 -0.33 14.95 7.31
CA PHE A 3 -0.99 13.73 6.86
C PHE A 3 -1.91 13.24 7.98
N LYS A 4 -3.21 13.55 7.88
CA LYS A 4 -4.20 12.96 8.77
C LYS A 4 -4.21 11.45 8.55
N LYS A 5 -4.02 10.69 9.63
CA LYS A 5 -4.06 9.22 9.61
C LYS A 5 -5.36 8.74 8.94
N VAL A 6 -5.25 7.75 8.06
CA VAL A 6 -6.41 7.11 7.41
C VAL A 6 -7.29 6.48 8.50
N PRO A 7 -8.62 6.72 8.50
CA PRO A 7 -9.50 6.10 9.48
C PRO A 7 -9.50 4.56 9.38
N GLU A 8 -9.72 3.90 10.51
CA GLU A 8 -9.71 2.44 10.62
C GLU A 8 -11.12 1.92 10.95
N MET A 9 -11.48 0.77 10.39
CA MET A 9 -12.70 0.02 10.72
C MET A 9 -12.34 -1.26 11.47
N MET A 10 -13.18 -1.65 12.43
CA MET A 10 -13.05 -2.93 13.14
C MET A 10 -13.73 -4.04 12.34
N LEU A 11 -12.97 -5.07 11.98
CA LEU A 11 -13.52 -6.29 11.37
C LEU A 11 -14.18 -7.17 12.43
N ASN A 12 -15.06 -8.07 12.01
CA ASN A 12 -15.67 -9.09 12.89
C ASN A 12 -14.63 -9.97 13.62
N SER A 13 -13.41 -10.07 13.07
CA SER A 13 -12.28 -10.75 13.68
C SER A 13 -11.61 -9.97 14.83
N GLY A 14 -12.08 -8.76 15.16
CA GLY A 14 -11.44 -7.87 16.14
C GLY A 14 -10.15 -7.19 15.64
N LYS A 15 -9.84 -7.29 14.34
CA LYS A 15 -8.69 -6.61 13.73
C LYS A 15 -9.11 -5.28 13.12
N LYS A 16 -8.26 -4.26 13.25
CA LYS A 16 -8.45 -2.97 12.58
C LYS A 16 -7.97 -3.03 11.14
N MET A 17 -8.68 -2.37 10.23
CA MET A 17 -8.36 -2.28 8.82
C MET A 17 -8.56 -0.84 8.32
N PRO A 18 -7.60 -0.25 7.59
CA PRO A 18 -7.78 1.07 6.99
C PRO A 18 -8.96 1.08 6.03
N ILE A 19 -9.79 2.13 6.07
CA ILE A 19 -10.95 2.24 5.17
C ILE A 19 -10.58 2.64 3.74
N ILE A 20 -9.36 3.15 3.53
CA ILE A 20 -8.80 3.49 2.22
C ILE A 20 -7.61 2.57 1.93
N GLY A 21 -7.58 1.99 0.74
CA GLY A 21 -6.45 1.19 0.26
C GLY A 21 -6.30 1.24 -1.26
N LEU A 22 -5.14 0.80 -1.74
CA LEU A 22 -4.79 0.80 -3.16
C LEU A 22 -5.04 -0.58 -3.78
N ARG A 23 -5.83 -0.64 -4.85
CA ARG A 23 -5.94 -1.84 -5.70
C ARG A 23 -4.77 -1.92 -6.67
N THR A 24 -4.29 -3.14 -6.90
CA THR A 24 -3.10 -3.42 -7.72
C THR A 24 -3.43 -4.23 -8.98
N ALA A 25 -4.67 -4.15 -9.47
CA ALA A 25 -5.07 -4.81 -10.70
C ALA A 25 -4.30 -4.24 -11.91
N THR A 26 -3.49 -5.07 -12.54
CA THR A 26 -2.62 -4.73 -13.68
C THR A 26 -3.37 -4.47 -14.98
N VAL A 27 -4.61 -4.98 -15.10
CA VAL A 27 -5.46 -4.78 -16.30
C VAL A 27 -5.70 -3.30 -16.61
N LEU A 28 -5.57 -2.41 -15.62
CA LEU A 28 -5.87 -0.98 -15.79
C LEU A 28 -4.63 -0.06 -15.83
N PHE A 29 -3.42 -0.55 -15.56
CA PHE A 29 -2.25 0.32 -15.32
C PHE A 29 -0.94 -0.21 -15.96
N HIS A 30 -0.87 -0.13 -17.30
CA HIS A 30 0.40 0.02 -18.01
C HIS A 30 0.93 1.44 -17.72
N PRO A 31 2.02 1.71 -16.94
CA PRO A 31 3.05 0.83 -16.38
C PRO A 31 3.29 1.11 -14.87
N MET A 32 2.63 0.38 -13.96
CA MET A 32 2.77 0.61 -12.51
C MET A 32 4.05 0.04 -11.86
N LYS A 33 4.89 -0.70 -12.60
CA LYS A 33 6.08 -1.38 -12.02
C LYS A 33 7.03 -0.42 -11.29
N ASN A 34 7.13 0.84 -11.73
CA ASN A 34 8.07 1.81 -11.15
C ASN A 34 7.41 2.86 -10.23
N SER A 35 6.07 2.95 -10.21
CA SER A 35 5.33 3.96 -9.44
C SER A 35 4.69 3.43 -8.16
N LEU A 36 4.69 2.11 -7.95
CA LEU A 36 4.11 1.50 -6.74
C LEU A 36 4.72 2.09 -5.46
N GLN A 37 6.04 2.32 -5.45
CA GLN A 37 6.77 2.96 -4.34
C GLN A 37 6.23 4.33 -3.92
N PHE A 38 5.67 5.12 -4.86
CA PHE A 38 5.10 6.43 -4.55
C PHE A 38 3.74 6.30 -3.85
N TRP A 39 2.94 5.32 -4.27
CA TRP A 39 1.61 5.06 -3.73
C TRP A 39 1.62 4.22 -2.45
N LEU A 40 2.73 3.55 -2.14
CA LEU A 40 2.91 2.81 -0.90
C LEU A 40 3.09 3.71 0.32
N LYS A 41 3.63 4.93 0.14
CA LYS A 41 3.96 5.83 1.26
C LYS A 41 2.74 6.31 2.07
N PRO A 42 1.63 6.76 1.44
CA PRO A 42 0.50 7.28 2.20
C PRO A 42 -0.57 6.23 2.57
N LEU A 43 -0.43 4.98 2.12
CA LEU A 43 -1.48 3.97 2.26
C LEU A 43 -0.98 2.75 3.06
N GLU A 44 -1.74 2.39 4.09
CA GLU A 44 -1.44 1.25 4.96
C GLU A 44 -2.12 -0.05 4.48
N HIS A 45 -2.85 -0.01 3.37
CA HIS A 45 -3.62 -1.15 2.87
C HIS A 45 -3.55 -1.31 1.33
N PHE A 46 -3.29 -2.53 0.86
CA PHE A 46 -3.18 -2.89 -0.55
C PHE A 46 -4.04 -4.11 -0.88
N GLY A 47 -4.84 -4.01 -1.93
CA GLY A 47 -5.59 -5.14 -2.50
C GLY A 47 -4.85 -5.71 -3.71
N THR A 48 -4.45 -6.97 -3.62
CA THR A 48 -3.93 -7.75 -4.77
C THR A 48 -4.65 -9.09 -4.88
N THR A 49 -4.44 -9.76 -6.01
CA THR A 49 -4.92 -11.12 -6.26
C THR A 49 -3.87 -11.83 -7.12
N ALA A 50 -3.75 -13.15 -6.99
CA ALA A 50 -2.76 -13.94 -7.73
C ALA A 50 -2.83 -13.74 -9.26
N ILE A 51 -4.03 -13.55 -9.82
CA ILE A 51 -4.22 -13.33 -11.26
C ILE A 51 -3.66 -11.99 -11.76
N TYR A 52 -3.39 -11.03 -10.88
CA TYR A 52 -2.83 -9.73 -11.27
C TYR A 52 -1.31 -9.77 -11.50
N GLY A 53 -0.60 -10.76 -10.95
CA GLY A 53 0.86 -10.85 -11.09
C GLY A 53 1.63 -9.67 -10.46
N THR A 54 1.02 -8.92 -9.53
CA THR A 54 1.63 -7.75 -8.88
C THR A 54 2.30 -8.03 -7.54
N GLU A 55 2.13 -9.24 -6.99
CA GLU A 55 2.66 -9.63 -5.69
C GLU A 55 4.18 -9.44 -5.59
N GLU A 56 4.91 -9.77 -6.65
CA GLU A 56 6.38 -9.57 -6.72
C GLU A 56 6.80 -8.09 -6.67
N ALA A 57 6.03 -7.20 -7.31
CA ALA A 57 6.29 -5.77 -7.25
C ALA A 57 6.00 -5.21 -5.85
N ILE A 58 4.92 -5.67 -5.22
CA ILE A 58 4.56 -5.31 -3.84
C ILE A 58 5.65 -5.78 -2.89
N ARG A 59 6.10 -7.04 -3.00
CA ARG A 59 7.16 -7.63 -2.17
C ARG A 59 8.45 -6.81 -2.17
N LYS A 60 8.84 -6.26 -3.32
CA LYS A 60 10.04 -5.42 -3.43
C LYS A 60 9.86 -4.02 -2.90
N ALA A 61 8.66 -3.47 -3.00
CA ALA A 61 8.39 -2.07 -2.75
C ALA A 61 7.97 -1.78 -1.29
N VAL A 62 7.36 -2.74 -0.58
CA VAL A 62 6.97 -2.61 0.84
C VAL A 62 8.17 -2.37 1.77
N PRO A 63 9.27 -3.15 1.72
CA PRO A 63 10.43 -2.91 2.59
C PRO A 63 11.02 -1.51 2.39
N LYS A 64 11.13 -1.07 1.13
CA LYS A 64 11.64 0.25 0.79
C LYS A 64 10.75 1.38 1.31
N ALA A 65 9.42 1.22 1.25
CA ALA A 65 8.49 2.19 1.81
C ALA A 65 8.60 2.27 3.34
N LEU A 66 8.84 1.13 4.01
CA LEU A 66 9.07 1.09 5.46
C LEU A 66 10.38 1.79 5.85
N GLU A 67 11.49 1.49 5.17
CA GLU A 67 12.79 2.14 5.38
C GLU A 67 12.72 3.66 5.21
N ASP A 68 12.07 4.13 4.14
CA ASP A 68 11.87 5.55 3.86
C ASP A 68 11.02 6.23 4.94
N SER A 69 9.96 5.56 5.42
CA SER A 69 9.07 6.11 6.47
C SER A 69 9.77 6.22 7.83
N MET A 70 10.69 5.32 8.14
CA MET A 70 11.49 5.37 9.37
C MET A 70 12.58 6.44 9.30
N SER A 71 13.13 6.70 8.12
CA SER A 71 14.19 7.70 7.91
C SER A 71 13.69 9.16 7.93
N GLN A 72 12.38 9.38 7.79
CA GLN A 72 11.74 10.71 7.86
C GLN A 72 11.29 11.09 9.30
N ASN A 73 11.55 10.22 10.29
CA ASN A 73 11.17 10.41 11.70
C ASN A 73 12.37 10.82 12.60
N ILE A 74 13.44 11.38 12.02
CA ILE A 74 14.58 11.99 12.72
C ILE A 74 14.55 13.50 12.48
#